data_AF-A0A535G7D8-F1
#
_entry.id   AF-A0A535G7D8-F1
#
_cell.length_a   1.000
_cell.length_b   1.000
_cell.length_c   1.000
_cell.angle_alpha   90.00
_cell.angle_beta   90.00
_cell.angle_gamma   90.00
#
_symmetry.space_group_name_H-M   'P 1'
#
loop_
_entity.id
_entity.type
_entity.pdbx_description
1 polymer ?
#
loop_
_entity_poly.entity_id
_entity_poly.type
_entity_poly.pdbx_seq_one_letter_code
_entity_poly.pdbx_strand_id
1 'polypeptide(L)'
;ALMRVGGRPVIPIWQSTQVPLSTWRSVFADLRSRGFDAIYLALSFDTQDLEVFDGFHAYGTFDAATATYARVGREVRYWPLLADQPAARIWAASAEPGYDDRAIPGRVGTFLDRRNGATYRATLDGAAASDPDWILITSWNEWWENTHIEPSVNFGDQYLQITREFAARWKQQ
;
A
#
# COMPACT_ATOMS: atom_id res chain seq x y z
N ALA A 1 12.17 10.09 -11.87
CA ALA A 1 10.96 10.90 -12.08
C ALA A 1 10.06 10.77 -10.84
N LEU A 2 9.31 11.82 -10.48
CA LEU A 2 8.35 11.78 -9.36
C LEU A 2 6.98 11.31 -9.87
N MET A 3 6.34 10.37 -9.17
CA MET A 3 4.98 9.94 -9.48
C MET A 3 3.99 11.08 -9.27
N ARG A 4 3.09 11.29 -10.23
CA ARG A 4 2.07 12.34 -10.21
C ARG A 4 0.74 11.86 -10.75
N VAL A 5 -0.36 12.40 -10.23
CA VAL A 5 -1.72 12.25 -10.76
C VAL A 5 -2.32 13.63 -10.94
N GLY A 6 -2.80 13.94 -12.14
CA GLY A 6 -3.33 15.28 -12.45
C GLY A 6 -2.33 16.40 -12.17
N GLY A 7 -1.04 16.16 -12.37
CA GLY A 7 0.04 17.12 -12.08
C GLY A 7 0.47 17.22 -10.61
N ARG A 8 -0.26 16.64 -9.66
CA ARG A 8 0.07 16.65 -8.23
C ARG A 8 1.00 15.48 -7.85
N PRO A 9 2.07 15.70 -7.07
CA PRO A 9 2.86 14.63 -6.47
C PRO A 9 2.00 13.67 -5.66
N VAL A 10 2.42 12.40 -5.58
CA VAL A 10 1.81 11.41 -4.70
C VAL A 10 2.78 11.15 -3.53
N ILE A 11 2.28 11.23 -2.29
CA ILE A 11 3.06 11.09 -1.07
C ILE A 11 2.36 10.06 -0.15
N PRO A 12 2.78 8.79 -0.16
CA PRO A 12 2.40 7.83 0.86
C PRO A 12 3.07 8.15 2.20
N ILE A 13 2.31 8.12 3.29
CA ILE A 13 2.79 8.50 4.63
C ILE A 13 2.77 7.26 5.53
N TRP A 14 3.96 6.69 5.74
CA TRP A 14 4.15 5.58 6.67
C TRP A 14 3.84 6.01 8.11
N GLN A 15 3.17 5.13 8.87
CA GLN A 15 2.74 5.39 10.26
C GLN A 15 1.91 6.67 10.43
N SER A 16 1.08 7.02 9.44
CA SER A 16 0.26 8.23 9.48
C SER A 16 -0.61 8.34 10.74
N THR A 17 -1.06 7.21 11.30
CA THR A 17 -1.94 7.15 12.48
C THR A 17 -1.22 7.42 13.81
N GLN A 18 0.11 7.50 13.83
CA GLN A 18 0.88 7.92 15.02
C GLN A 18 0.76 9.43 15.29
N VAL A 19 0.26 10.18 14.32
CA VAL A 19 0.06 11.63 14.40
C VAL A 19 -1.44 11.92 14.32
N PRO A 20 -1.99 12.78 15.21
CA PRO A 20 -3.42 13.08 15.19
C PRO A 20 -3.90 13.63 13.84
N LEU A 21 -5.10 13.23 13.40
CA LEU A 21 -5.71 13.67 12.14
C LEU A 21 -5.81 15.20 12.00
N SER A 22 -6.06 15.90 13.10
CA SER A 22 -6.10 17.38 13.16
C SER A 22 -4.74 18.03 12.85
N THR A 23 -3.65 17.34 13.19
CA THR A 23 -2.29 17.80 12.87
C THR A 23 -2.05 17.68 11.37
N TRP A 24 -2.43 16.55 10.75
CA TRP A 24 -2.37 16.39 9.29
C TRP A 24 -3.20 17.44 8.55
N ARG A 25 -4.41 17.72 9.02
CA ARG A 25 -5.26 18.79 8.47
C ARG A 25 -4.54 20.14 8.45
N SER A 26 -3.85 20.47 9.55
CA SER A 26 -3.09 21.72 9.70
C SER A 26 -1.86 21.75 8.77
N VAL A 27 -1.11 20.64 8.69
CA VAL A 27 0.06 20.50 7.82
C VAL A 27 -0.33 20.67 6.35
N PHE A 28 -1.37 19.98 5.89
CA PHE A 28 -1.80 20.06 4.49
C PHE A 28 -2.36 21.44 4.14
N ALA A 29 -3.07 22.09 5.07
CA ALA A 29 -3.53 23.46 4.88
C ALA A 29 -2.34 24.45 4.75
N ASP A 30 -1.32 24.35 5.60
CA ASP A 30 -0.10 25.18 5.50
C ASP A 30 0.60 24.97 4.16
N LEU A 31 0.85 23.72 3.77
CA LEU A 31 1.52 23.39 2.52
C LEU A 31 0.77 23.94 1.31
N ARG A 32 -0.56 23.76 1.26
CA ARG A 32 -1.41 24.29 0.18
C ARG A 32 -1.41 25.82 0.13
N SER A 33 -1.42 26.48 1.29
CA SER A 33 -1.34 27.96 1.36
C SER A 33 -0.04 28.52 0.75
N ARG A 34 1.02 27.72 0.75
CA ARG A 34 2.34 28.05 0.19
C ARG A 34 2.51 27.58 -1.26
N GLY A 35 1.46 27.03 -1.87
CA GLY A 35 1.48 26.51 -3.24
C GLY A 35 2.01 25.08 -3.39
N PHE A 36 2.20 24.36 -2.28
CA PHE A 36 2.62 22.95 -2.28
C PHE A 36 1.40 22.04 -2.08
N ASP A 37 0.77 21.62 -3.17
CA ASP A 37 -0.28 20.62 -3.13
C ASP A 37 0.21 19.26 -3.62
N ALA A 38 -0.34 18.20 -3.01
CA ALA A 38 -0.03 16.81 -3.31
C ALA A 38 -1.25 15.93 -2.98
N ILE A 39 -1.18 14.68 -3.44
CA ILE A 39 -2.07 13.61 -3.03
C ILE A 39 -1.40 12.89 -1.86
N TYR A 40 -2.05 12.91 -0.70
CA TYR A 40 -1.54 12.29 0.51
C TYR A 40 -2.28 10.98 0.77
N LEU A 41 -1.54 9.87 0.83
CA LEU A 41 -2.11 8.56 1.17
C LEU A 41 -1.73 8.19 2.60
N ALA A 42 -2.72 7.88 3.44
CA ALA A 42 -2.48 7.40 4.80
C ALA A 42 -2.26 5.87 4.82
N LEU A 43 -1.37 5.41 5.69
CA LEU A 43 -1.33 4.02 6.14
C LEU A 43 -2.46 3.81 7.17
N SER A 44 -3.71 3.73 6.68
CA SER A 44 -4.93 3.62 7.52
C SER A 44 -6.03 2.86 6.79
N PHE A 45 -6.98 2.32 7.57
CA PHE A 45 -8.18 1.62 7.11
C PHE A 45 -9.46 2.15 7.80
N ASP A 46 -9.38 3.32 8.44
CA ASP A 46 -10.49 4.02 9.09
C ASP A 46 -11.00 5.15 8.19
N THR A 47 -12.26 5.11 7.79
CA THR A 47 -12.85 6.08 6.86
C THR A 47 -12.84 7.52 7.38
N GLN A 48 -12.71 7.75 8.69
CA GLN A 48 -12.55 9.12 9.24
C GLN A 48 -11.32 9.82 8.67
N ASP A 49 -10.25 9.08 8.36
CA ASP A 49 -9.03 9.66 7.81
C ASP A 49 -9.23 10.21 6.38
N LEU A 50 -10.26 9.75 5.65
CA LEU A 50 -10.63 10.29 4.32
C LEU A 50 -11.23 11.70 4.38
N GLU A 51 -11.48 12.26 5.57
CA GLU A 51 -11.77 13.69 5.71
C GLU A 51 -10.57 14.58 5.37
N VAL A 52 -9.35 14.05 5.55
CA VAL A 52 -8.09 14.83 5.43
C VAL A 52 -7.18 14.27 4.36
N PHE A 53 -7.07 12.95 4.25
CA PHE A 53 -6.23 12.27 3.27
C PHE A 53 -6.97 12.05 1.94
N ASP A 54 -6.19 11.93 0.86
CA ASP A 54 -6.69 11.68 -0.49
C ASP A 54 -6.91 10.19 -0.78
N GLY A 55 -6.65 9.33 0.18
CA GLY A 55 -6.79 7.90 0.04
C GLY A 55 -5.94 7.13 1.05
N PHE A 56 -5.91 5.82 0.85
CA PHE A 56 -5.18 4.90 1.70
C PHE A 56 -4.15 4.10 0.92
N HIS A 57 -3.11 3.69 1.65
CA HIS A 57 -2.22 2.64 1.23
C HIS A 57 -2.04 1.62 2.36
N ALA A 58 -1.57 0.42 2.00
CA ALA A 58 -1.05 -0.54 2.96
C ALA A 58 0.49 -0.61 2.89
N TYR A 59 1.11 -1.45 3.73
CA TYR A 59 2.55 -1.75 3.65
C TYR A 59 2.81 -3.25 3.83
N GLY A 60 2.75 -3.76 5.06
CA GLY A 60 2.85 -5.21 5.34
C GLY A 60 1.48 -5.88 5.31
N THR A 61 1.42 -7.13 4.85
CA THR A 61 0.19 -7.90 4.63
C THR A 61 0.17 -9.19 5.45
N PHE A 62 0.68 -9.13 6.69
CA PHE A 62 1.00 -10.26 7.58
C PHE A 62 -0.08 -11.35 7.73
N ASP A 63 -1.35 -11.02 7.49
CA ASP A 63 -2.31 -11.98 6.97
C ASP A 63 -2.82 -11.40 5.65
N ALA A 64 -2.93 -12.22 4.62
CA ALA A 64 -3.52 -11.85 3.34
C ALA A 64 -4.97 -11.39 3.58
N ALA A 65 -5.13 -10.14 4.01
CA ALA A 65 -6.32 -9.58 4.61
C ALA A 65 -7.29 -9.20 3.49
N THR A 66 -7.63 -10.18 2.66
CA THR A 66 -8.49 -10.04 1.49
C THR A 66 -9.85 -9.50 1.89
N ALA A 67 -10.39 -9.92 3.04
CA ALA A 67 -11.62 -9.39 3.59
C ALA A 67 -11.48 -7.91 4.02
N THR A 68 -10.39 -7.56 4.71
CA THR A 68 -10.10 -6.18 5.10
C THR A 68 -9.90 -5.30 3.88
N TYR A 69 -9.11 -5.72 2.91
CA TYR A 69 -8.86 -4.97 1.69
C TYR A 69 -10.12 -4.83 0.86
N ALA A 70 -10.93 -5.87 0.69
CA ALA A 70 -12.21 -5.77 -0.01
C ALA A 70 -13.16 -4.79 0.69
N ARG A 71 -13.17 -4.75 2.03
CA ARG A 71 -13.92 -3.74 2.79
C ARG A 71 -13.37 -2.34 2.52
N VAL A 72 -12.06 -2.13 2.71
CA VAL A 72 -11.40 -0.82 2.55
C VAL A 72 -11.53 -0.30 1.12
N GLY A 73 -11.32 -1.14 0.11
CA GLY A 73 -11.48 -0.76 -1.30
C GLY A 73 -12.90 -0.28 -1.59
N ARG A 74 -13.93 -0.95 -1.06
CA ARG A 74 -15.32 -0.47 -1.17
C ARG A 74 -15.54 0.84 -0.43
N GLU A 75 -15.05 0.96 0.80
CA GLU A 75 -15.20 2.17 1.61
C GLU A 75 -14.55 3.39 0.95
N VAL A 76 -13.31 3.25 0.45
CA VAL A 76 -12.59 4.30 -0.26
C VAL A 76 -13.32 4.67 -1.56
N ARG A 77 -13.76 3.67 -2.33
CA ARG A 77 -14.49 3.88 -3.59
C ARG A 77 -15.80 4.63 -3.41
N TYR A 78 -16.57 4.28 -2.37
CA TYR A 78 -17.90 4.86 -2.13
C TYR A 78 -17.89 6.06 -1.19
N TRP A 79 -16.76 6.38 -0.56
CA TRP A 79 -16.59 7.58 0.27
C TRP A 79 -17.14 8.87 -0.35
N PRO A 80 -16.93 9.17 -1.66
CA PRO A 80 -17.43 10.41 -2.25
C PRO A 80 -18.97 10.53 -2.19
N LEU A 81 -19.72 9.42 -2.05
CA LEU A 81 -21.17 9.45 -1.91
C LEU A 81 -21.63 9.91 -0.52
N LEU A 82 -20.73 9.89 0.47
CA LEU A 82 -21.00 10.25 1.86
C LEU A 82 -20.41 11.61 2.24
N ALA A 83 -19.50 12.16 1.43
CA ALA A 83 -18.76 13.37 1.73
C ALA A 83 -19.52 14.64 1.29
N ASP A 84 -19.51 15.68 2.14
CA ASP A 84 -20.06 17.00 1.81
C ASP A 84 -19.40 17.62 0.57
N GLN A 85 -18.11 17.33 0.37
CA GLN A 85 -17.34 17.73 -0.81
C GLN A 85 -16.84 16.48 -1.54
N PRO A 86 -17.60 15.95 -2.50
CA PRO A 86 -17.28 14.70 -3.16
C PRO A 86 -16.00 14.84 -3.99
N ALA A 87 -15.00 14.03 -3.67
CA ALA A 87 -13.75 13.93 -4.42
C ALA A 87 -13.31 12.47 -4.46
N ALA A 88 -12.86 11.99 -5.62
CA ALA A 88 -12.35 10.64 -5.77
C ALA A 88 -11.19 10.40 -4.79
N ARG A 89 -11.17 9.19 -4.19
CA ARG A 89 -10.13 8.74 -3.27
C ARG A 89 -9.37 7.57 -3.88
N ILE A 90 -8.12 7.41 -3.48
CA ILE A 90 -7.23 6.37 -4.00
C ILE A 90 -7.11 5.23 -3.00
N TRP A 91 -7.29 4.00 -3.47
CA TRP A 91 -6.93 2.79 -2.72
C TRP A 91 -5.68 2.13 -3.33
N ALA A 92 -4.58 2.14 -2.57
CA ALA A 92 -3.32 1.51 -2.93
C ALA A 92 -3.07 0.25 -2.05
N ALA A 93 -3.66 -0.87 -2.45
CA ALA A 93 -3.47 -2.16 -1.79
C ALA A 93 -1.99 -2.59 -1.84
N SER A 94 -1.52 -3.41 -0.90
CA SER A 94 -0.16 -3.93 -0.90
C SER A 94 -0.10 -5.43 -1.10
N ALA A 95 1.03 -5.91 -1.61
CA ALA A 95 1.36 -7.32 -1.70
C ALA A 95 2.83 -7.54 -1.36
N GLU A 96 3.13 -8.62 -0.65
CA GLU A 96 4.49 -9.00 -0.28
C GLU A 96 4.76 -10.48 -0.60
N PRO A 97 6.02 -10.85 -0.91
CA PRO A 97 6.34 -12.21 -1.29
C PRO A 97 6.40 -13.20 -0.11
N GLY A 98 6.50 -12.66 1.09
CA GLY A 98 6.66 -13.32 2.39
C GLY A 98 7.36 -12.35 3.33
N TYR A 99 7.69 -12.80 4.53
CA TYR A 99 8.27 -11.97 5.58
C TYR A 99 9.13 -12.83 6.53
N ASP A 100 10.29 -12.34 6.94
CA ASP A 100 11.10 -12.97 7.98
C ASP A 100 11.99 -11.94 8.66
N ASP A 101 11.64 -11.55 9.88
CA ASP A 101 12.45 -10.64 10.72
C ASP A 101 13.03 -11.34 11.95
N ARG A 102 13.03 -12.68 11.98
CA ARG A 102 13.57 -13.46 13.12
C ARG A 102 15.07 -13.24 13.34
N ALA A 103 15.78 -12.76 12.32
CA ALA A 103 17.20 -12.43 12.40
C ALA A 103 17.47 -11.01 12.95
N ILE A 104 16.44 -10.18 13.15
CA ILE A 104 16.61 -8.82 13.66
C ILE A 104 16.78 -8.85 15.19
N PRO A 105 17.90 -8.33 15.75
CA PRO A 105 18.11 -8.30 17.19
C PRO A 105 17.01 -7.51 17.93
N GLY A 106 16.51 -8.08 19.03
CA GLY A 106 15.52 -7.43 19.89
C GLY A 106 14.06 -7.56 19.43
N ARG A 107 13.78 -8.24 18.30
CA ARG A 107 12.42 -8.59 17.89
C ARG A 107 12.06 -10.01 18.36
N VAL A 108 10.76 -10.24 18.65
CA VAL A 108 10.23 -11.60 18.88
C VAL A 108 10.35 -12.45 17.61
N GLY A 109 10.32 -11.80 16.44
CA GLY A 109 10.37 -12.45 15.15
C GLY A 109 8.97 -12.88 14.67
N THR A 110 8.70 -12.65 13.39
CA THR A 110 7.53 -13.08 12.63
C THR A 110 8.04 -13.74 11.35
N PHE A 111 7.33 -14.77 10.91
CA PHE A 111 7.70 -15.52 9.72
C PHE A 111 6.46 -15.85 8.88
N LEU A 112 6.49 -15.40 7.64
CA LEU A 112 5.57 -15.77 6.59
C LEU A 112 6.40 -16.39 5.46
N ASP A 113 6.32 -17.71 5.34
CA ASP A 113 7.03 -18.45 4.30
C ASP A 113 6.59 -17.98 2.91
N ARG A 114 7.54 -17.77 2.01
CA ARG A 114 7.27 -17.44 0.61
C ARG A 114 6.61 -18.59 -0.15
N ARG A 115 6.73 -19.83 0.35
CA ARG A 115 6.12 -21.05 -0.22
C ARG A 115 6.39 -21.17 -1.72
N ASN A 116 7.66 -20.99 -2.12
CA ASN A 116 8.11 -20.99 -3.51
C ASN A 116 7.29 -20.05 -4.43
N GLY A 117 6.96 -18.86 -3.92
CA GLY A 117 6.17 -17.85 -4.63
C GLY A 117 4.66 -18.04 -4.57
N ALA A 118 4.14 -19.08 -3.91
CA ALA A 118 2.70 -19.26 -3.70
C ALA A 118 2.13 -18.17 -2.78
N THR A 119 2.88 -17.75 -1.76
CA THR A 119 2.47 -16.63 -0.89
C THR A 119 2.36 -15.34 -1.69
N TYR A 120 3.38 -15.01 -2.51
CA TYR A 120 3.35 -13.78 -3.29
C TYR A 120 2.17 -13.71 -4.27
N ARG A 121 1.88 -14.82 -4.97
CA ARG A 121 0.74 -14.89 -5.88
C ARG A 121 -0.58 -14.69 -5.12
N ALA A 122 -0.72 -15.30 -3.94
CA ALA A 122 -1.92 -15.14 -3.12
C ALA A 122 -2.12 -13.71 -2.60
N THR A 123 -1.05 -13.03 -2.18
CA THR A 123 -1.14 -11.63 -1.71
C THR A 123 -1.43 -10.68 -2.88
N LEU A 124 -0.82 -10.89 -4.05
CA LEU A 124 -1.13 -10.15 -5.28
C LEU A 124 -2.59 -10.34 -5.73
N ASP A 125 -3.08 -11.58 -5.76
CA ASP A 125 -4.47 -11.89 -6.12
C ASP A 125 -5.46 -11.30 -5.10
N GLY A 126 -5.11 -11.36 -3.82
CA GLY A 126 -5.87 -10.73 -2.74
C GLY A 126 -5.95 -9.22 -2.85
N ALA A 127 -4.82 -8.57 -3.17
CA ALA A 127 -4.78 -7.14 -3.43
C ALA A 127 -5.66 -6.76 -4.63
N ALA A 128 -5.52 -7.46 -5.77
CA ALA A 128 -6.35 -7.21 -6.96
C ALA A 128 -7.84 -7.41 -6.69
N ALA A 129 -8.23 -8.43 -5.93
CA ALA A 129 -9.63 -8.70 -5.59
C ALA A 129 -10.30 -7.58 -4.76
N SER A 130 -9.52 -6.66 -4.18
CA SER A 130 -10.04 -5.47 -3.50
C SER A 130 -10.39 -4.31 -4.43
N ASP A 131 -10.26 -4.51 -5.74
CA ASP A 131 -10.50 -3.52 -6.79
C ASP A 131 -9.76 -2.18 -6.54
N PRO A 132 -8.42 -2.23 -6.34
CA PRO A 132 -7.62 -1.06 -5.99
C PRO A 132 -7.29 -0.23 -7.23
N ASP A 133 -7.02 1.06 -7.01
CA ASP A 133 -6.43 1.91 -8.04
C ASP A 133 -5.00 1.47 -8.32
N TRP A 134 -4.22 1.17 -7.26
CA TRP A 134 -2.82 0.76 -7.33
C TRP A 134 -2.51 -0.47 -6.47
N ILE A 135 -1.49 -1.20 -6.89
CA ILE A 135 -0.89 -2.28 -6.09
C ILE A 135 0.55 -1.88 -5.77
N LEU A 136 0.85 -1.73 -4.49
CA LEU A 136 2.18 -1.51 -3.94
C LEU A 136 2.85 -2.86 -3.68
N ILE A 137 4.12 -2.96 -4.02
CA ILE A 137 4.92 -4.14 -3.73
C ILE A 137 5.81 -3.82 -2.54
N THR A 138 5.59 -4.55 -1.45
CA THR A 138 6.47 -4.54 -0.28
C THR A 138 7.34 -5.79 -0.38
N SER A 139 8.57 -5.70 -0.86
CA SER A 139 9.33 -4.49 -1.24
C SER A 139 10.27 -4.78 -2.41
N TRP A 140 10.93 -3.75 -2.96
CA TRP A 140 12.06 -3.99 -3.86
C TRP A 140 13.20 -4.71 -3.11
N ASN A 141 13.74 -4.10 -2.04
CA ASN A 141 14.98 -4.53 -1.40
C ASN A 141 15.02 -4.31 0.12
N GLU A 142 13.90 -4.51 0.82
CA GLU A 142 13.92 -4.61 2.27
C GLU A 142 14.44 -6.03 2.61
N TRP A 143 15.72 -6.08 2.98
CA TRP A 143 16.46 -7.33 3.24
C TRP A 143 16.33 -7.78 4.69
N TRP A 144 16.13 -6.85 5.62
CA TRP A 144 16.10 -7.14 7.06
C TRP A 144 14.85 -7.89 7.48
N GLU A 145 13.70 -7.58 6.89
CA GLU A 145 12.43 -8.29 7.06
C GLU A 145 12.17 -9.27 5.91
N ASN A 146 13.15 -9.47 5.02
CA ASN A 146 13.14 -10.46 3.95
C ASN A 146 11.90 -10.36 3.03
N THR A 147 11.44 -9.14 2.74
CA THR A 147 10.30 -8.88 1.82
C THR A 147 10.74 -8.54 0.39
N HIS A 148 12.05 -8.48 0.12
CA HIS A 148 12.62 -8.12 -1.18
C HIS A 148 12.14 -8.99 -2.36
N ILE A 149 11.84 -8.37 -3.50
CA ILE A 149 11.71 -9.02 -4.81
C ILE A 149 12.99 -8.87 -5.67
N GLU A 150 13.95 -8.07 -5.22
CA GLU A 150 15.29 -7.94 -5.80
C GLU A 150 15.93 -9.33 -5.99
N PRO A 151 16.58 -9.61 -7.13
CA PRO A 151 17.20 -10.89 -7.35
C PRO A 151 18.25 -11.25 -6.28
N SER A 152 18.25 -12.50 -5.84
CA SER A 152 19.15 -12.97 -4.78
C SER A 152 19.74 -14.34 -5.09
N VAL A 153 20.78 -14.74 -4.37
CA VAL A 153 21.35 -16.10 -4.48
C VAL A 153 20.30 -17.17 -4.15
N ASN A 154 19.42 -16.89 -3.18
CA ASN A 154 18.43 -17.87 -2.71
C ASN A 154 17.19 -17.95 -3.61
N PHE A 155 16.88 -16.89 -4.36
CA PHE A 155 15.60 -16.75 -5.08
C PHE A 155 15.74 -16.49 -6.58
N GLY A 156 16.96 -16.24 -7.08
CA GLY A 156 17.17 -15.82 -8.46
C GLY A 156 16.30 -14.61 -8.81
N ASP A 157 15.75 -14.58 -10.02
CA ASP A 157 14.81 -13.56 -10.48
C ASP A 157 13.33 -13.98 -10.35
N GLN A 158 13.04 -15.08 -9.63
CA GLN A 158 11.71 -15.68 -9.53
C GLN A 158 10.61 -14.66 -9.19
N TYR A 159 10.86 -13.80 -8.20
CA TYR A 159 9.85 -12.82 -7.76
C TYR A 159 9.63 -11.71 -8.78
N LEU A 160 10.64 -11.35 -9.59
CA LEU A 160 10.44 -10.44 -10.72
C LEU A 160 9.59 -11.08 -11.82
N GLN A 161 9.78 -12.37 -12.09
CA GLN A 161 8.95 -13.09 -13.06
C GLN A 161 7.48 -13.16 -12.59
N ILE A 162 7.25 -13.45 -11.30
CA ILE A 162 5.90 -13.43 -10.72
C ILE A 162 5.27 -12.04 -10.85
N THR A 163 6.00 -10.97 -10.48
CA THR A 163 5.51 -9.59 -10.64
C THR A 163 5.17 -9.28 -12.09
N ARG A 164 5.99 -9.71 -13.04
CA ARG A 164 5.78 -9.50 -14.48
C ARG A 164 4.52 -10.21 -14.97
N GLU A 165 4.38 -11.49 -14.66
CA GLU A 165 3.20 -12.31 -15.01
C GLU A 165 1.92 -11.69 -14.46
N PHE A 166 1.94 -11.33 -13.17
CA PHE A 166 0.82 -10.69 -12.50
C PHE A 166 0.46 -9.35 -13.14
N ALA A 167 1.44 -8.45 -13.32
CA ALA A 167 1.19 -7.12 -13.88
C ALA A 167 0.66 -7.19 -15.32
N ALA A 168 1.10 -8.17 -16.12
CA ALA A 168 0.56 -8.40 -17.45
C ALA A 168 -0.91 -8.82 -17.41
N ARG A 169 -1.28 -9.72 -16.49
CA ARG A 169 -2.66 -10.17 -16.28
C ARG A 169 -3.56 -9.05 -15.72
N TRP A 170 -3.10 -8.30 -14.73
CA TRP A 170 -3.91 -7.27 -14.06
C TRP A 170 -4.25 -6.11 -14.99
N LYS A 171 -3.32 -5.71 -15.87
CA LYS A 171 -3.55 -4.64 -16.87
C LYS A 171 -4.51 -5.00 -18.01
N GLN A 172 -4.93 -6.27 -18.11
CA GLN A 172 -5.88 -6.74 -19.11
C GLN A 172 -7.32 -6.81 -18.59
N GLN A 173 -7.52 -6.55 -17.29
CA GLN A 173 -8.84 -6.44 -16.66
C GLN A 173 -9.39 -5.02 -16.87
#